data_AF-A0A511QME7-F1
#
_entry.id   AF-A0A511QME7-F1
#
_cell.length_a   1.000
_cell.length_b   1.000
_cell.length_c   1.000
_cell.angle_alpha   90.00
_cell.angle_beta   90.00
_cell.angle_gamma   90.00
#
_symmetry.space_group_name_H-M   'P 1'
#
loop_
_entity.id
_entity.type
_entity.pdbx_description
1 polymer ?
#
loop_
_entity_poly.entity_id
_entity_poly.type
_entity_poly.pdbx_seq_one_letter_code
_entity_poly.pdbx_strand_id
1 'polypeptide(L)' 'MKSSLVYHYAVFRHKYKRLGRAFEFGVFLMGFLAIIELAATENDWVVLACFTVILSCLAAFVFFYHADEKRKIMPD' A
#
# COMPACT_ATOMS: atom_id res chain seq x y z
N MET A 1 -2.65 23.69 -10.00
CA MET A 1 -3.24 22.58 -9.20
C MET A 1 -2.07 21.82 -8.58
N LYS A 2 -1.91 21.78 -7.24
CA LYS A 2 -0.85 20.99 -6.62
C LYS A 2 -1.17 19.51 -6.87
N SER A 3 -0.49 18.88 -7.83
CA SER A 3 -0.71 17.48 -8.18
C SER A 3 -0.33 16.62 -6.97
N SER A 4 -1.33 16.13 -6.24
CA SER A 4 -1.10 15.30 -5.07
C SER A 4 -0.46 13.97 -5.48
N LEU A 5 0.34 13.36 -4.60
CA LEU A 5 0.92 12.03 -4.82
C LEU A 5 -0.16 10.99 -5.22
N VAL A 6 -1.34 11.09 -4.60
CA VAL A 6 -2.52 10.28 -4.93
C VAL A 6 -2.93 10.43 -6.39
N TYR A 7 -2.89 11.66 -6.94
CA TYR A 7 -3.26 11.90 -8.32
C TYR A 7 -2.24 11.29 -9.30
N HIS A 8 -0.93 11.46 -9.04
CA HIS A 8 0.11 10.86 -9.87
C HIS A 8 0.02 9.33 -9.87
N TYR A 9 -0.20 8.72 -8.69
CA TYR A 9 -0.39 7.29 -8.61
C TYR A 9 -1.69 6.84 -9.29
N ALA A 10 -2.79 7.59 -9.18
CA ALA A 10 -4.03 7.29 -9.89
C ALA A 10 -3.85 7.28 -11.42
N VAL A 11 -3.14 8.27 -11.98
CA VAL A 11 -2.79 8.32 -13.41
C VAL A 11 -1.91 7.12 -13.80
N PHE A 12 -0.89 6.81 -13.00
CA PHE A 12 -0.04 5.63 -13.21
C PHE A 12 -0.87 4.33 -13.22
N ARG A 13 -1.78 4.17 -12.25
CA ARG A 13 -2.65 3.00 -12.10
C ARG A 13 -3.67 2.90 -13.24
N HIS A 14 -4.10 4.03 -13.81
CA HIS A 14 -4.93 4.09 -15.00
C HIS A 14 -4.17 3.52 -16.21
N LYS A 15 -2.97 4.05 -16.47
CA LYS A 15 -2.14 3.66 -17.61
C LYS A 15 -1.56 2.24 -17.50
N TYR A 16 -1.21 1.80 -16.29
CA TYR A 16 -0.52 0.53 -16.03
C TYR A 16 -1.27 -0.34 -15.02
N LYS A 17 -2.52 -0.71 -15.35
CA LYS A 17 -3.43 -1.46 -14.46
C LYS A 17 -2.87 -2.76 -13.86
N ARG A 18 -1.98 -3.48 -14.59
CA ARG A 18 -1.34 -4.71 -14.07
C ARG A 18 -0.20 -4.41 -13.10
N LEU A 19 0.67 -3.45 -13.44
CA LEU A 19 1.80 -3.06 -12.59
C LEU A 19 1.33 -2.42 -11.28
N GLY A 20 0.33 -1.54 -11.33
CA GLY A 20 -0.25 -0.96 -10.12
C GLY A 20 -0.82 -2.01 -9.17
N ARG A 21 -1.55 -3.00 -9.70
CA ARG A 21 -2.06 -4.13 -8.89
C ARG A 21 -0.95 -5.02 -8.35
N ALA A 22 0.12 -5.25 -9.10
CA ALA A 22 1.27 -6.01 -8.62
C ALA A 22 1.97 -5.29 -7.45
N PHE A 23 2.10 -3.96 -7.53
CA PHE A 23 2.66 -3.15 -6.46
C PHE A 23 1.77 -3.17 -5.20
N GLU A 24 0.46 -2.97 -5.36
CA GLU A 24 -0.53 -3.08 -4.28
C GLU A 24 -0.48 -4.45 -3.60
N PHE A 25 -0.37 -5.52 -4.40
CA PHE A 25 -0.23 -6.89 -3.90
C PHE A 25 1.11 -7.10 -3.16
N GLY A 26 2.21 -6.49 -3.61
CA GLY A 26 3.48 -6.54 -2.90
C GLY A 26 3.40 -5.92 -1.50
N VAL A 27 2.71 -4.77 -1.37
CA VAL A 27 2.47 -4.14 -0.07
C VAL A 27 1.58 -5.01 0.81
N PHE A 28 0.54 -5.63 0.26
CA PHE A 28 -0.28 -6.60 0.98
C PHE A 28 0.56 -7.77 1.52
N LEU A 29 1.40 -8.35 0.67
CA LEU A 29 2.23 -9.49 1.03
C LEU A 29 3.24 -9.14 2.13
N MET A 30 3.86 -7.95 2.07
CA MET A 30 4.74 -7.47 3.14
C MET A 30 4.01 -7.33 4.46
N GLY A 31 2.81 -6.73 4.46
CA GLY A 31 2.00 -6.61 5.68
C GLY A 31 1.61 -7.97 6.25
N PHE A 32 1.26 -8.93 5.38
CA PHE A 32 0.93 -10.29 5.79
C PHE A 32 2.12 -11.03 6.41
N LEU A 33 3.31 -10.94 5.79
CA LEU A 33 4.53 -11.52 6.34
C LEU A 33 4.91 -10.89 7.69
N ALA A 34 4.72 -9.58 7.85
CA ALA A 34 4.97 -8.91 9.13
C ALA A 34 4.01 -9.39 10.24
N ILE A 35 2.75 -9.72 9.91
CA ILE A 35 1.81 -10.31 10.88
C ILE A 35 2.25 -11.74 11.27
N ILE A 36 2.71 -12.54 10.31
CA ILE A 36 3.23 -13.89 10.58
C ILE A 36 4.44 -13.81 11.51
N GLU A 37 5.40 -12.94 11.21
CA GLU A 37 6.61 -12.76 12.02
C GLU A 37 6.26 -12.26 13.42
N LEU A 38 5.35 -11.29 13.53
CA LEU A 38 4.87 -10.76 14.80
C LEU A 38 4.25 -11.86 15.69
N ALA A 39 3.56 -12.83 15.08
CA ALA A 39 2.95 -13.95 15.81
C ALA A 39 3.96 -15.02 16.24
N ALA A 40 5.13 -15.08 15.60
CA ALA A 40 6.15 -16.10 15.84
C ALA A 40 7.33 -15.61 16.70
N THR A 41 7.56 -14.31 16.77
CA THR A 41 8.75 -13.73 17.38
C THR A 41 8.55 -13.42 18.87
N GLU A 42 9.58 -13.70 19.68
CA GLU A 42 9.65 -13.32 21.10
C GLU A 42 10.57 -12.10 21.33
N ASN A 43 11.16 -11.55 20.26
CA ASN A 43 12.10 -10.44 20.34
C ASN A 43 11.38 -9.09 20.25
N ASP A 44 11.41 -8.31 21.33
CA ASP A 44 10.76 -6.99 21.44
C ASP A 44 11.15 -6.01 20.31
N TRP A 45 12.39 -6.05 19.83
CA TRP A 45 12.83 -5.19 18.72
C TRP A 45 12.18 -5.60 17.39
N VAL A 46 12.00 -6.89 17.18
CA VAL A 46 11.33 -7.43 15.99
C VAL A 46 9.83 -7.14 16.06
N VAL A 47 9.23 -7.24 17.24
CA VAL A 47 7.84 -6.84 17.50
C VAL A 47 7.61 -5.38 17.08
N LEU A 48 8.44 -4.45 17.56
CA LEU A 48 8.34 -3.03 17.21
C LEU A 48 8.50 -2.80 15.70
N ALA A 49 9.48 -3.46 15.07
CA ALA A 49 9.69 -3.38 13.63
C ALA A 49 8.44 -3.88 12.85
N CYS A 50 7.87 -5.02 13.24
CA CYS A 50 6.65 -5.55 12.60
C CYS A 50 5.48 -4.58 12.74
N PHE A 51 5.28 -3.96 13.92
CA PHE A 51 4.24 -2.95 14.11
C PHE A 51 4.41 -1.75 13.17
N THR A 52 5.62 -1.23 13.03
CA THR A 52 5.88 -0.11 12.10
C THR A 52 5.61 -0.47 10.64
N VAL A 53 5.98 -1.69 10.23
CA VAL A 53 5.68 -2.20 8.88
C VAL A 53 4.18 -2.34 8.66
N ILE A 54 3.45 -2.93 9.62
CA ILE A 54 1.99 -3.11 9.54
C ILE A 54 1.29 -1.75 9.43
N LEU A 55 1.64 -0.77 10.28
CA LEU A 55 1.07 0.57 10.23
C LEU A 55 1.36 1.27 8.90
N SER A 56 2.57 1.13 8.37
CA SER A 56 2.96 1.68 7.07
C SER A 56 2.17 1.04 5.92
N CYS A 57 1.96 -0.28 5.97
CA CYS A 57 1.15 -1.00 4.99
C CYS A 57 -0.32 -0.55 5.04
N LEU A 58 -0.89 -0.37 6.23
CA LEU A 58 -2.26 0.15 6.41
C LEU A 58 -2.41 1.57 5.84
N ALA A 59 -1.44 2.46 6.11
CA ALA A 59 -1.42 3.80 5.53
C ALA A 59 -1.32 3.75 3.99
N ALA A 60 -0.51 2.85 3.44
CA ALA A 60 -0.43 2.62 2.00
C ALA A 60 -1.75 2.09 1.42
N PHE A 61 -2.49 1.23 2.13
CA PHE A 61 -3.82 0.80 1.69
C PHE A 61 -4.82 1.95 1.60
N VAL A 62 -4.85 2.85 2.57
CA VAL A 62 -5.68 4.06 2.52
C VAL A 62 -5.29 4.94 1.33
N PHE A 63 -3.99 5.08 1.07
CA PHE A 63 -3.48 5.79 -0.11
C PHE A 63 -3.95 5.14 -1.42
N PHE A 64 -3.86 3.81 -1.55
CA PHE A 64 -4.32 3.08 -2.73
C PHE A 64 -5.83 3.17 -2.92
N TYR A 65 -6.60 3.12 -1.84
CA TYR A 65 -8.05 3.29 -1.86
C TYR A 65 -8.43 4.64 -2.49
N HIS A 66 -7.87 5.74 -1.98
CA HIS A 66 -8.14 7.07 -2.52
C HIS A 66 -7.63 7.26 -3.96
N ALA A 67 -6.53 6.60 -4.32
CA ALA A 67 -6.06 6.64 -5.69
C ALA A 67 -6.98 5.88 -6.66
N ASP A 68 -7.58 4.76 -6.25
CA ASP A 68 -8.58 4.06 -7.07
C ASP A 68 -9.87 4.87 -7.22
N GLU A 69 -10.33 5.55 -6.17
CA GLU A 69 -11.46 6.50 -6.28
C GLU A 69 -11.20 7.56 -7.35
N LYS A 70 -10.00 8.18 -7.31
CA LYS A 70 -9.61 9.18 -8.33
C LYS A 70 -9.45 8.59 -9.72
N ARG A 71 -8.99 7.35 -9.83
CA ARG A 71 -8.83 6.68 -11.12
C ARG A 71 -10.19 6.38 -11.76
N LYS A 72 -11.20 6.01 -10.99
CA LYS A 72 -12.55 5.67 -11.50
C LYS A 72 -13.26 6.86 -12.16
N ILE A 73 -12.91 8.08 -11.78
CA ILE A 73 -13.47 9.31 -12.36
C ILE A 73 -12.63 9.88 -13.51
N MET A 74 -11.50 9.25 -13.85
CA MET A 74 -10.70 9.67 -14.99
C MET A 74 -11.39 9.20 -16.29
N PRO A 75 -11.46 10.06 -17.33
CA PRO A 75 -11.90 9.64 -18.64
C PRO A 75 -10.88 8.65 -19.24
N ASP A 76 -11.38 7.62 -19.92
CA ASP A 76 -10.57 6.58 -20.58
C ASP A 76 -9.61 7.14 -21.65
#